data_AF-A0A355C5W2-F1
#
_entry.id   AF-A0A355C5W2-F1
#
_cell.length_a   1.000
_cell.length_b   1.000
_cell.length_c   1.000
_cell.angle_alpha   90.00
_cell.angle_beta   90.00
_cell.angle_gamma   90.00
#
_symmetry.space_group_name_H-M   'P 1'
#
loop_
_entity.id
_entity.type
_entity.pdbx_description
1 polymer ?
#
loop_
_entity_poly.entity_id
_entity_poly.type
_entity_poly.pdbx_seq_one_letter_code
_entity_poly.pdbx_strand_id
1 'polypeptide(L)'
;MMFEEINQKLDRTNQQIEKIGQKQPEETDNEQISELKSTMERVYESQSEKLHAIENAIRTEKRKIEFTPTSTFGMAFFFSMMFMLLAMTVWNNSLRNQNATLSDNDLKFRYIQMIGHATDEELSAIDTVFYFNRNSKGIKTLRKQVETFEKNVEERAKIMEREERLKREKEKIESQLKYKK
;
A
#
# COMPACT_ATOMS: atom_id res chain seq x y z
N MET A 1 99.59 -51.82 35.73
CA MET A 1 98.60 -52.61 34.97
C MET A 1 97.21 -51.96 34.94
N MET A 2 96.63 -51.49 36.06
CA MET A 2 95.25 -50.93 36.04
C MET A 2 95.07 -49.61 35.26
N PHE A 3 96.08 -48.74 35.16
CA PHE A 3 95.95 -47.46 34.43
C PHE A 3 95.94 -47.61 32.90
N GLU A 4 96.56 -48.67 32.39
CA GLU A 4 96.71 -48.91 30.96
C GLU A 4 95.41 -49.45 30.34
N GLU A 5 94.68 -50.27 31.09
CA GLU A 5 93.32 -50.71 30.73
C GLU A 5 92.31 -49.56 30.68
N ILE A 6 92.45 -48.55 31.55
CA ILE A 6 91.55 -47.39 31.57
C ILE A 6 91.74 -46.55 30.31
N ASN A 7 92.98 -46.28 29.91
CA ASN A 7 93.26 -45.53 28.68
C ASN A 7 92.81 -46.31 27.44
N GLN A 8 93.01 -47.62 27.40
CA GLN A 8 92.56 -48.44 26.28
C GLN A 8 91.02 -48.46 26.16
N LYS A 9 90.30 -48.50 27.30
CA LYS A 9 88.83 -48.35 27.30
C LYS A 9 88.40 -46.96 26.86
N LEU A 10 89.11 -45.92 27.26
CA LEU A 10 88.80 -44.55 26.88
C LEU A 10 88.97 -44.35 25.36
N ASP A 11 90.04 -44.87 24.76
CA ASP A 11 90.27 -44.81 23.31
C ASP A 11 89.21 -45.58 22.52
N ARG A 12 88.84 -46.79 22.97
CA ARG A 12 87.75 -47.56 22.34
C ARG A 12 86.41 -46.85 22.44
N THR A 13 86.18 -46.11 23.52
CA THR A 13 84.95 -45.34 23.71
C THR A 13 84.94 -44.12 22.80
N ASN A 14 86.08 -43.42 22.69
CA ASN A 14 86.25 -42.28 21.79
C ASN A 14 86.11 -42.69 20.32
N GLN A 15 86.69 -43.81 19.91
CA GLN A 15 86.51 -44.35 18.55
C GLN A 15 85.06 -44.76 18.25
N GLN A 16 84.32 -45.23 19.25
CA GLN A 16 82.89 -45.52 19.09
C GLN A 16 82.06 -44.23 18.98
N ILE A 17 82.37 -43.21 19.78
CA ILE A 17 81.73 -41.89 19.70
C ILE A 17 82.00 -41.23 18.34
N GLU A 18 83.21 -41.34 17.82
CA GLU A 18 83.59 -40.81 16.50
C GLU A 18 82.85 -41.54 15.36
N LYS A 19 82.66 -42.86 15.47
CA LYS A 19 81.82 -43.64 14.53
C LYS A 19 80.33 -43.32 14.62
N ILE A 20 79.83 -42.97 15.82
CA ILE A 20 78.45 -42.51 16.01
C ILE A 20 78.27 -41.10 15.41
N GLY A 21 79.27 -40.22 15.56
CA GLY A 21 79.28 -38.89 14.96
C GLY A 21 79.40 -38.89 13.42
N GLN A 22 79.99 -39.93 12.83
CA GLN A 22 80.09 -40.10 11.37
C GLN A 22 78.91 -40.85 10.72
N LYS A 23 77.99 -41.44 11.50
CA LYS A 23 76.72 -41.92 10.97
C LYS A 23 75.71 -40.77 10.96
N GLN A 24 75.78 -40.00 9.89
CA GLN A 24 74.74 -39.10 9.41
C GLN A 24 73.37 -39.82 9.46
N PRO A 25 72.32 -39.24 10.08
CA PRO A 25 70.96 -39.71 9.81
C PRO A 25 70.64 -39.44 8.34
N GLU A 26 69.99 -40.42 7.68
CA GLU A 26 69.42 -40.28 6.35
C GLU A 26 68.70 -38.94 6.18
N GLU A 27 69.11 -38.16 5.18
CA GLU A 27 68.34 -37.04 4.64
C GLU A 27 67.05 -37.59 4.03
N THR A 28 65.95 -37.50 4.76
CA THR A 28 64.62 -37.56 4.18
C THR A 28 63.73 -36.58 4.94
N ASP A 29 63.29 -35.55 4.20
CA ASP A 29 62.11 -34.70 4.44
C ASP A 29 62.22 -33.39 5.25
N ASN A 30 63.38 -32.74 5.35
CA ASN A 30 63.39 -31.32 5.77
C ASN A 30 62.81 -30.38 4.69
N GLU A 31 63.01 -30.71 3.41
CA GLU A 31 62.50 -29.91 2.29
C GLU A 31 60.98 -30.06 2.14
N GLN A 32 60.47 -31.29 2.22
CA GLN A 32 59.02 -31.57 2.18
C GLN A 32 58.28 -30.94 3.37
N ILE A 33 58.85 -30.96 4.58
CA ILE A 33 58.26 -30.30 5.75
C ILE A 33 58.25 -28.77 5.57
N SER A 34 59.29 -28.21 4.98
CA SER A 34 59.34 -26.77 4.69
C SER A 34 58.32 -26.34 3.62
N GLU A 35 58.13 -27.17 2.59
CA GLU A 35 57.16 -26.94 1.53
C GLU A 35 55.73 -27.08 2.06
N LEU A 36 55.47 -28.09 2.89
CA LEU A 36 54.20 -28.30 3.57
C LEU A 36 53.85 -27.11 4.48
N LYS A 37 54.83 -26.57 5.21
CA LYS A 37 54.64 -25.37 6.03
C LYS A 37 54.29 -24.16 5.18
N SER A 38 54.98 -23.96 4.05
CA SER A 38 54.71 -22.84 3.15
C SER A 38 53.33 -22.93 2.48
N THR A 39 52.90 -24.14 2.13
CA THR A 39 51.58 -24.38 1.54
C THR A 39 50.47 -24.20 2.58
N MET A 40 50.70 -24.63 3.83
CA MET A 40 49.78 -24.38 4.94
C MET A 40 49.61 -22.88 5.20
N GLU A 41 50.71 -22.11 5.21
CA GLU A 41 50.69 -20.65 5.37
C GLU A 41 49.87 -19.98 4.25
N ARG A 42 50.13 -20.36 2.99
CA ARG A 42 49.39 -19.84 1.82
C ARG A 42 47.90 -20.18 1.88
N VAL A 43 47.54 -21.38 2.35
CA VAL A 43 46.14 -21.78 2.50
C VAL A 43 45.48 -20.98 3.61
N TYR A 44 46.16 -20.75 4.73
CA TYR A 44 45.65 -19.93 5.84
C TYR A 44 45.44 -18.47 5.41
N GLU A 45 46.41 -17.88 4.72
CA GLU A 45 46.29 -16.52 4.17
C GLU A 45 45.14 -16.43 3.16
N SER A 46 45.02 -17.38 2.23
CA SER A 46 43.93 -17.39 1.24
C SER A 46 42.55 -17.56 1.90
N GLN A 47 42.45 -18.39 2.95
CA GLN A 47 41.20 -18.54 3.68
C GLN A 47 40.86 -17.28 4.47
N SER A 48 41.85 -16.66 5.11
CA SER A 48 41.68 -15.39 5.81
C SER A 48 41.21 -14.28 4.87
N GLU A 49 41.80 -14.19 3.68
CA GLU A 49 41.40 -13.22 2.65
C GLU A 49 39.98 -13.47 2.15
N LYS A 50 39.61 -14.73 1.89
CA LYS A 50 38.23 -15.11 1.50
C LYS A 50 37.23 -14.82 2.60
N LEU A 51 37.57 -15.09 3.87
CA LEU A 51 36.72 -14.77 5.02
C LEU A 51 36.54 -13.26 5.16
N HIS A 52 37.59 -12.46 4.98
CA HIS A 52 37.49 -11.00 4.96
C HIS A 52 36.67 -10.49 3.76
N ALA A 53 36.80 -11.10 2.58
CA ALA A 53 36.00 -10.76 1.41
C ALA A 53 34.51 -11.08 1.66
N ILE A 54 34.20 -12.22 2.28
CA ILE A 54 32.84 -12.62 2.67
C ILE A 54 32.30 -11.70 3.78
N GLU A 55 33.11 -11.36 4.79
CA GLU A 55 32.74 -10.42 5.85
C GLU A 55 32.41 -9.04 5.28
N ASN A 56 33.24 -8.55 4.36
CA ASN A 56 33.01 -7.29 3.67
C ASN A 56 31.76 -7.36 2.79
N ALA A 57 31.55 -8.45 2.04
CA ALA A 57 30.36 -8.67 1.23
C ALA A 57 29.08 -8.68 2.07
N ILE A 58 29.08 -9.41 3.19
CA ILE A 58 27.98 -9.45 4.17
C ILE A 58 27.76 -8.06 4.80
N ARG A 59 28.82 -7.31 5.10
CA ARG A 59 28.71 -5.94 5.63
C ARG A 59 28.12 -4.98 4.60
N THR A 60 28.45 -5.12 3.32
CA THR A 60 27.84 -4.34 2.23
C THR A 60 26.41 -4.76 1.90
N GLU A 61 26.06 -6.05 2.00
CA GLU A 61 24.70 -6.57 1.81
C GLU A 61 23.78 -6.33 2.99
N LYS A 62 24.31 -6.22 4.21
CA LYS A 62 23.62 -5.65 5.37
C LYS A 62 23.40 -4.15 5.20
N ARG A 63 22.84 -3.72 4.06
CA ARG A 63 21.98 -2.55 3.99
C ARG A 63 20.77 -2.86 4.84
N LYS A 64 20.91 -2.62 6.14
CA LYS A 64 19.76 -2.57 7.03
C LYS A 64 18.79 -1.57 6.40
N ILE A 65 17.63 -2.05 5.99
CA ILE A 65 16.50 -1.18 5.71
C ILE A 65 16.01 -0.72 7.09
N GLU A 66 16.78 0.15 7.73
CA GLU A 66 16.35 0.84 8.92
C GLU A 66 15.26 1.80 8.44
N PHE A 67 14.01 1.50 8.80
CA PHE A 67 12.89 2.44 8.74
C PHE A 67 13.10 3.53 9.82
N THR A 68 14.21 4.24 9.73
CA THR A 68 14.47 5.44 10.51
C THR A 68 13.73 6.59 9.82
N PRO A 69 12.96 7.42 10.54
CA PRO A 69 12.13 8.49 9.96
C PRO A 69 12.93 9.56 9.19
N THR A 70 14.27 9.52 9.24
CA THR A 70 15.20 10.37 8.48
C THR A 70 15.74 9.74 7.19
N SER A 71 15.37 8.48 6.89
CA SER A 71 15.76 7.80 5.66
C SER A 71 15.02 8.41 4.46
N THR A 72 15.74 8.67 3.36
CA THR A 72 15.21 9.24 2.12
C THR A 72 14.05 8.41 1.55
N PHE A 73 14.09 7.09 1.73
CA PHE A 73 13.01 6.18 1.33
C PHE A 73 11.74 6.37 2.19
N GLY A 74 11.92 6.56 3.50
CA GLY A 74 10.82 6.87 4.42
C GLY A 74 10.15 8.19 4.06
N MET A 75 10.93 9.25 3.84
CA MET A 75 10.38 10.55 3.39
C MET A 75 9.64 10.43 2.06
N ALA A 76 10.22 9.76 1.06
CA ALA A 76 9.57 9.55 -0.24
C ALA A 76 8.24 8.79 -0.10
N PHE A 77 8.20 7.77 0.75
CA PHE A 77 6.96 7.05 1.06
C PHE A 77 5.92 7.95 1.72
N PHE A 78 6.30 8.76 2.73
CA PHE A 78 5.38 9.71 3.36
C PHE A 78 4.85 10.76 2.39
N PHE A 79 5.70 11.34 1.54
CA PHE A 79 5.26 12.26 0.50
C PHE A 79 4.31 11.57 -0.49
N SER A 80 4.61 10.35 -0.92
CA SER A 80 3.73 9.58 -1.81
C SER A 80 2.36 9.34 -1.19
N MET A 81 2.31 9.01 0.10
CA MET A 81 1.07 8.81 0.84
C MET A 81 0.30 10.13 0.97
N MET A 82 1.00 11.24 1.24
CA MET A 82 0.41 12.57 1.31
C MET A 82 -0.20 12.98 -0.03
N PHE A 83 0.53 12.78 -1.14
CA PHE A 83 0.01 13.04 -2.49
C PHE A 83 -1.20 12.17 -2.82
N MET A 84 -1.19 10.89 -2.43
CA MET A 84 -2.33 10.00 -2.62
C MET A 84 -3.57 10.48 -1.86
N LEU A 85 -3.40 10.92 -0.61
CA LEU A 85 -4.49 11.50 0.19
C LEU A 85 -5.02 12.80 -0.43
N LEU A 86 -4.13 13.66 -0.94
CA LEU A 86 -4.53 14.89 -1.65
C LEU A 86 -5.30 14.56 -2.94
N ALA A 87 -4.82 13.60 -3.73
CA ALA A 87 -5.52 13.15 -4.93
C ALA A 87 -6.91 12.60 -4.59
N MET A 88 -7.01 11.79 -3.53
CA MET A 88 -8.28 11.24 -3.08
C MET A 88 -9.24 12.31 -2.58
N THR A 89 -8.75 13.33 -1.87
CA THR A 89 -9.61 14.45 -1.42
C THR A 89 -10.07 15.29 -2.59
N VAL A 90 -9.21 15.62 -3.57
CA VAL A 90 -9.61 16.32 -4.80
C VAL A 90 -10.64 15.51 -5.57
N TRP A 91 -10.42 14.20 -5.74
CA TRP A 91 -11.35 13.29 -6.39
C TRP A 91 -12.71 13.26 -5.68
N ASN A 92 -12.71 13.13 -4.35
CA ASN A 92 -13.94 13.12 -3.57
C ASN A 92 -14.70 14.45 -3.66
N ASN A 93 -13.99 15.58 -3.63
CA ASN A 93 -14.59 16.90 -3.80
C ASN A 93 -15.18 17.08 -5.21
N SER A 94 -14.48 16.61 -6.25
CA SER A 94 -14.99 16.60 -7.62
C SER A 94 -16.28 15.80 -7.72
N LEU A 95 -16.31 14.60 -7.16
CA LEU A 95 -17.50 13.74 -7.14
C LEU A 95 -18.66 14.38 -6.36
N ARG A 96 -18.37 15.01 -5.21
CA ARG A 96 -19.37 15.78 -4.44
C ARG A 96 -19.94 16.94 -5.23
N ASN A 97 -19.09 17.66 -5.97
CA ASN A 97 -19.53 18.78 -6.80
C ASN A 97 -20.44 18.28 -7.94
N GLN A 98 -20.05 17.21 -8.63
CA GLN A 98 -20.90 16.58 -9.67
C GLN A 98 -22.25 16.14 -9.10
N ASN A 99 -22.26 15.49 -7.94
CA ASN A 99 -23.49 15.05 -7.30
C ASN A 99 -24.39 16.22 -6.87
N ALA A 100 -23.78 17.31 -6.37
CA ALA A 100 -24.50 18.53 -6.07
C ALA A 100 -25.14 19.15 -7.33
N THR A 101 -24.41 19.20 -8.44
CA THR A 101 -24.94 19.67 -9.73
C THR A 101 -26.10 18.81 -10.22
N LEU A 102 -26.00 17.49 -10.09
CA LEU A 102 -27.11 16.57 -10.45
C LEU A 102 -28.35 16.82 -9.58
N SER A 103 -28.17 17.00 -8.28
CA SER A 103 -29.29 17.31 -7.37
C SER A 103 -29.91 18.68 -7.66
N ASP A 104 -29.10 19.67 -8.02
CA ASP A 104 -29.57 21.01 -8.39
C ASP A 104 -30.35 20.95 -9.72
N ASN A 105 -29.89 20.17 -10.70
CA ASN A 105 -30.59 19.94 -11.97
C ASN A 105 -31.92 19.20 -11.81
N ASP A 106 -31.96 18.18 -10.94
CA ASP A 106 -33.21 17.47 -10.60
C ASP A 106 -34.26 18.43 -10.02
N LEU A 107 -33.85 19.31 -9.09
CA LEU A 107 -34.76 20.28 -8.50
C LEU A 107 -35.26 21.31 -9.53
N LYS A 108 -34.39 21.77 -10.45
CA LYS A 108 -34.80 22.65 -11.55
C LYS A 108 -35.83 21.99 -12.44
N PHE A 109 -35.61 20.74 -12.84
CA PHE A 109 -36.52 20.00 -13.69
C PHE A 109 -37.91 19.86 -13.05
N ARG A 110 -37.98 19.41 -11.79
CA ARG A 110 -39.25 19.26 -11.07
C ARG A 110 -39.97 20.60 -10.86
N TYR A 111 -39.22 21.68 -10.65
CA TYR A 111 -39.82 23.02 -10.57
C TYR A 111 -40.40 23.49 -11.90
N ILE A 112 -39.71 23.27 -13.03
CA ILE A 112 -40.23 23.60 -14.36
C ILE A 112 -41.50 22.78 -14.65
N GLN A 113 -41.51 21.49 -14.28
CA GLN A 113 -42.70 20.65 -14.40
C GLN A 113 -43.87 21.15 -13.55
N MET A 114 -43.60 21.68 -12.35
CA MET A 114 -44.62 22.28 -11.50
C MET A 114 -45.27 23.51 -12.13
N ILE A 115 -44.47 24.42 -12.73
CA ILE A 115 -45.01 25.64 -13.36
C ILE A 115 -45.79 25.29 -14.64
N GLY A 116 -45.39 24.23 -15.36
CA GLY A 116 -46.04 23.77 -16.58
C GLY A 116 -45.68 24.58 -17.83
N HIS A 117 -45.39 25.87 -17.68
CA HIS A 117 -44.84 26.74 -18.72
C HIS A 117 -43.80 27.68 -18.12
N ALA A 118 -42.51 27.49 -18.44
CA ALA A 118 -41.46 28.40 -18.00
C ALA A 118 -41.34 29.56 -18.98
N THR A 119 -41.56 30.78 -18.50
CA THR A 119 -41.17 31.98 -19.26
C THR A 119 -39.65 32.16 -19.23
N ASP A 120 -39.09 32.84 -20.23
CA ASP A 120 -37.65 33.12 -20.29
C ASP A 120 -37.16 33.86 -19.05
N GLU A 121 -37.99 34.76 -18.49
CA GLU A 121 -37.68 35.54 -17.30
C GLU A 121 -37.62 34.66 -16.03
N GLU A 122 -38.57 33.74 -15.85
CA GLU A 122 -38.58 32.79 -14.73
C GLU A 122 -37.40 31.81 -14.81
N LEU A 123 -37.08 31.32 -16.02
CA LEU A 123 -35.94 30.43 -16.22
C LEU A 123 -34.62 31.15 -15.87
N SER A 124 -34.47 32.40 -16.32
CA SER A 124 -33.32 33.24 -15.98
C SER A 124 -33.22 33.53 -14.47
N ALA A 125 -34.35 33.77 -13.80
CA ALA A 125 -34.39 33.99 -12.36
C ALA A 125 -33.94 32.74 -11.58
N ILE A 126 -34.40 31.55 -11.98
CA ILE A 126 -33.96 30.27 -11.40
C ILE A 126 -32.47 30.06 -11.64
N ASP A 127 -32.00 30.24 -12.87
CA ASP A 127 -30.58 30.08 -13.19
C ASP A 127 -29.69 31.04 -12.41
N THR A 128 -30.17 32.25 -12.12
CA THR A 128 -29.49 33.19 -11.23
C THR A 128 -29.34 32.64 -9.82
N VAL A 129 -30.37 31.99 -9.27
CA VAL A 129 -30.35 31.39 -7.92
C VAL A 129 -29.39 30.20 -7.82
N PHE A 130 -29.16 29.46 -8.90
CA PHE A 130 -28.30 28.26 -8.90
C PHE A 130 -26.86 28.51 -9.38
N TYR A 131 -26.66 29.32 -10.42
CA TYR A 131 -25.35 29.52 -11.07
C TYR A 131 -24.71 30.87 -10.73
N PHE A 132 -25.40 31.99 -10.96
CA PHE A 132 -24.78 33.31 -10.87
C PHE A 132 -24.61 33.82 -9.43
N ASN A 133 -25.62 33.60 -8.58
CA ASN A 133 -25.59 33.97 -7.17
C ASN A 133 -26.23 32.87 -6.33
N ARG A 134 -25.44 31.81 -6.06
CA ARG A 134 -25.93 30.60 -5.39
C ARG A 134 -26.53 30.93 -4.02
N ASN A 135 -27.86 31.00 -3.97
CA ASN A 135 -28.60 31.40 -2.78
C ASN A 135 -29.22 30.17 -2.11
N SER A 136 -28.59 29.68 -1.05
CA SER A 136 -29.05 28.51 -0.29
C SER A 136 -30.46 28.68 0.29
N LYS A 137 -30.89 29.91 0.62
CA LYS A 137 -32.26 30.19 1.08
C LYS A 137 -33.24 30.08 -0.08
N GLY A 138 -32.91 30.64 -1.24
CA GLY A 138 -33.72 30.54 -2.46
C GLY A 138 -33.93 29.09 -2.90
N ILE A 139 -32.86 28.30 -2.93
CA ILE A 139 -32.92 26.86 -3.27
C ILE A 139 -33.79 26.09 -2.27
N LYS A 140 -33.72 26.40 -0.97
CA LYS A 140 -34.58 25.78 0.05
C LYS A 140 -36.05 26.14 -0.15
N THR A 141 -36.35 27.40 -0.47
CA THR A 141 -37.72 27.84 -0.77
C THR A 141 -38.26 27.11 -2.00
N LEU A 142 -37.46 27.01 -3.06
CA LEU A 142 -37.80 26.30 -4.29
C LEU A 142 -38.14 24.83 -4.00
N ARG A 143 -37.28 24.14 -3.23
CA ARG A 143 -37.52 22.76 -2.82
C ARG A 143 -38.85 22.58 -2.08
N LYS A 144 -39.18 23.49 -1.16
CA LYS A 144 -40.45 23.44 -0.43
C LYS A 144 -41.66 23.66 -1.35
N GLN A 145 -41.56 24.56 -2.33
CA GLN A 145 -42.64 24.78 -3.29
C GLN A 145 -42.90 23.53 -4.12
N VAL A 146 -41.85 22.92 -4.67
CA VAL A 146 -41.93 21.66 -5.42
C VAL A 146 -42.53 20.55 -4.56
N GLU A 147 -41.99 20.33 -3.36
CA GLU A 147 -42.47 19.28 -2.44
C GLU A 147 -43.94 19.46 -2.06
N THR A 148 -44.36 20.71 -1.80
CA THR A 148 -45.77 21.02 -1.48
C THR A 148 -46.67 20.74 -2.68
N PHE A 149 -46.23 21.11 -3.89
CA PHE A 149 -46.99 20.85 -5.11
C PHE A 149 -47.11 19.35 -5.40
N GLU A 150 -46.00 18.60 -5.36
CA GLU A 150 -45.99 17.15 -5.56
C GLU A 150 -46.94 16.44 -4.60
N LYS A 151 -46.92 16.83 -3.32
CA LYS A 151 -47.84 16.29 -2.30
C LYS A 151 -49.30 16.62 -2.62
N ASN A 152 -49.59 17.86 -3.01
CA ASN A 152 -50.96 18.25 -3.38
C ASN A 152 -51.47 17.50 -4.62
N VAL A 153 -50.60 17.27 -5.60
CA VAL A 153 -50.92 16.47 -6.79
C VAL A 153 -51.21 15.02 -6.40
N GLU A 154 -50.39 14.43 -5.53
CA GLU A 154 -50.60 13.07 -5.04
C GLU A 154 -51.92 12.94 -4.27
N GLU A 155 -52.23 13.88 -3.37
CA GLU A 155 -53.49 13.89 -2.62
C GLU A 155 -54.70 14.02 -3.53
N ARG A 156 -54.64 14.91 -4.54
CA ARG A 156 -55.70 15.07 -5.54
C ARG A 156 -55.91 13.79 -6.35
N ALA A 157 -54.82 13.14 -6.78
CA ALA A 157 -54.91 11.87 -7.51
C ALA A 157 -55.59 10.78 -6.65
N LYS A 158 -55.25 10.69 -5.35
CA LYS A 158 -55.89 9.75 -4.40
C LYS A 158 -57.37 10.05 -4.16
N ILE A 159 -57.77 11.32 -4.17
CA ILE A 159 -59.18 11.71 -4.03
C ILE A 159 -59.93 11.32 -5.31
N MET A 160 -59.40 11.67 -6.47
CA MET A 160 -59.99 11.35 -7.78
C MET A 160 -60.19 9.85 -7.96
N GLU A 161 -59.19 9.03 -7.60
CA GLU A 161 -59.31 7.58 -7.67
C GLU A 161 -60.44 7.04 -6.77
N ARG A 162 -60.58 7.61 -5.56
CA ARG A 162 -61.67 7.24 -4.63
C ARG A 162 -63.04 7.63 -5.18
N GLU A 163 -63.15 8.83 -5.76
CA GLU A 163 -64.39 9.30 -6.40
C GLU A 163 -64.80 8.40 -7.58
N GLU A 164 -63.85 7.99 -8.42
CA GLU A 164 -64.10 7.08 -9.53
C GLU A 164 -64.52 5.68 -9.07
N ARG A 165 -63.93 5.17 -7.99
CA ARG A 165 -64.34 3.90 -7.38
C ARG A 165 -65.77 3.98 -6.83
N LEU A 166 -66.08 5.04 -6.09
CA LEU A 166 -67.43 5.28 -5.55
C LEU A 166 -68.47 5.43 -6.66
N LYS A 167 -68.13 6.12 -7.77
CA LYS A 167 -69.01 6.27 -8.92
C LYS A 167 -69.32 4.91 -9.58
N ARG A 168 -68.30 4.07 -9.78
CA ARG A 168 -68.46 2.71 -10.31
C ARG A 168 -69.32 1.82 -9.40
N GLU A 169 -69.14 1.92 -8.09
CA GLU A 169 -69.97 1.19 -7.11
C GLU A 169 -71.43 1.65 -7.17
N LYS A 170 -71.67 2.96 -7.23
CA LYS A 170 -73.01 3.53 -7.37
C LYS A 170 -73.71 3.06 -8.64
N GLU A 171 -73.04 3.13 -9.80
CA GLU A 171 -73.57 2.65 -11.08
C GLU A 171 -73.92 1.14 -11.02
N LYS A 172 -73.08 0.34 -10.36
CA LYS A 172 -73.34 -1.09 -10.16
C LYS A 172 -74.59 -1.32 -9.32
N ILE A 173 -74.75 -0.61 -8.20
CA ILE A 173 -75.94 -0.71 -7.33
C ILE A 173 -77.21 -0.27 -8.08
N GLU A 174 -77.16 0.85 -8.80
CA GLU A 174 -78.29 1.33 -9.60
C GLU A 174 -78.71 0.33 -10.68
N SER A 175 -77.74 -0.29 -11.36
CA SER A 175 -78.03 -1.34 -12.34
C SER A 175 -78.73 -2.53 -11.68
N GLN A 176 -78.24 -3.02 -10.53
CA GLN A 176 -78.84 -4.14 -9.81
C GLN A 176 -80.28 -3.85 -9.33
N LEU A 177 -80.55 -2.62 -8.87
CA LEU A 177 -81.88 -2.20 -8.48
C LEU A 177 -82.86 -2.16 -9.66
N LYS A 178 -82.38 -1.77 -10.85
CA LYS A 178 -83.20 -1.68 -12.06
C LYS A 178 -83.63 -3.05 -12.61
N TYR A 179 -82.84 -4.10 -12.40
CA TYR A 179 -83.16 -5.47 -12.81
C TYR A 179 -83.97 -6.29 -11.78
N LYS A 180 -84.18 -5.75 -10.57
CA LYS A 180 -84.93 -6.42 -9.48
C LYS A 180 -86.40 -5.97 -9.38
N LYS A 181 -86.85 -5.13 -10.31
CA LYS A 181 -88.21 -4.59 -10.41
C LYS A 181 -88.88 -5.16 -11.66
#